data_AF-A0A976E7V8-F1
#
_entry.id   AF-A0A976E7V8-F1
#
_cell.length_a   1.000
_cell.length_b   1.000
_cell.length_c   1.000
_cell.angle_alpha   90.00
_cell.angle_beta   90.00
_cell.angle_gamma   90.00
#
_symmetry.space_group_name_H-M   'P 1'
#
loop_
_entity.id
_entity.type
_entity.pdbx_description
1 polymer ?
#
loop_
_entity_poly.entity_id
_entity_poly.type
_entity_poly.pdbx_seq_one_letter_code
_entity_poly.pdbx_strand_id
1 'polypeptide(L)'
;MTTAPAPSALTLAAERELVRLAATPPNPQRLERQLRHLAKWRSQVLANTQTHRMGVTVQAGPFAGMSYSVESADGGRAPRLLGVYEASLHPVIEAIIARAYSQVLDIGCAEGYYAVGLARRMPGTTVHA
;
A
#
# COMPACT_ATOMS: atom_id res chain seq x y z
N MET A 1 -15.63 24.24 -23.12
CA MET A 1 -15.88 23.75 -21.74
C MET A 1 -15.63 22.26 -21.75
N THR A 2 -14.49 21.80 -21.22
CA THR A 2 -14.22 20.36 -21.05
C THR A 2 -15.13 19.84 -19.96
N THR A 3 -15.98 18.87 -20.30
CA THR A 3 -16.81 18.16 -19.32
C THR A 3 -15.92 17.47 -18.30
N ALA A 4 -16.24 17.64 -17.02
CA ALA A 4 -15.52 16.93 -15.96
C ALA A 4 -15.61 15.41 -16.22
N PRO A 5 -14.51 14.66 -16.02
CA PRO A 5 -14.52 13.21 -16.21
C PRO A 5 -15.56 12.57 -15.28
N ALA A 6 -16.21 11.52 -15.75
CA ALA A 6 -17.15 10.75 -14.95
C ALA A 6 -16.47 10.23 -13.67
N PRO A 7 -17.18 10.16 -12.53
CA PRO A 7 -16.62 9.69 -11.28
C PRO A 7 -16.22 8.21 -11.39
N SER A 8 -15.05 7.87 -10.86
CA SER A 8 -14.59 6.48 -10.82
C SER A 8 -15.48 5.60 -9.93
N ALA A 9 -15.49 4.29 -10.16
CA ALA A 9 -16.20 3.34 -9.30
C ALA A 9 -15.75 3.45 -7.82
N LEU A 10 -14.47 3.74 -7.59
CA LEU A 10 -13.90 3.99 -6.27
C LEU A 10 -14.51 5.25 -5.63
N THR A 11 -14.63 6.34 -6.38
CA THR A 11 -15.27 7.58 -5.91
C THR A 11 -16.75 7.33 -5.59
N LEU A 12 -17.48 6.63 -6.45
CA LEU A 12 -18.89 6.29 -6.22
C LEU A 12 -19.09 5.37 -5.01
N ALA A 13 -18.15 4.45 -4.74
CA ALA A 13 -18.18 3.62 -3.54
C ALA A 13 -17.94 4.47 -2.28
N ALA A 14 -17.00 5.42 -2.35
CA ALA A 14 -16.70 6.30 -1.24
C ALA A 14 -17.88 7.22 -0.87
N GLU A 15 -18.51 7.82 -1.87
CA GLU A 15 -19.70 8.66 -1.67
C GLU A 15 -20.86 7.89 -1.02
N ARG A 16 -21.13 6.66 -1.49
CA ARG A 16 -22.18 5.80 -0.90
C ARG A 16 -21.94 5.52 0.58
N GLU A 17 -20.70 5.27 0.97
CA GLU A 17 -20.35 5.05 2.36
C GLU A 17 -20.50 6.32 3.19
N LEU A 18 -20.12 7.49 2.67
CA LEU A 18 -20.30 8.77 3.35
C LEU A 18 -21.78 9.08 3.60
N VAL A 19 -22.65 8.82 2.63
CA VAL A 19 -24.11 8.94 2.77
C VAL A 19 -24.62 8.01 3.87
N ARG A 20 -24.17 6.76 3.89
CA ARG A 20 -24.55 5.77 4.92
C ARG A 20 -24.11 6.23 6.32
N LEU A 21 -22.90 6.77 6.45
CA LEU A 21 -22.40 7.32 7.71
C LEU A 21 -23.21 8.54 8.16
N ALA A 22 -23.56 9.43 7.22
CA ALA A 22 -24.33 10.64 7.49
C ALA A 22 -25.76 10.36 7.98
N ALA A 23 -26.33 9.19 7.67
CA ALA A 23 -27.63 8.75 8.17
C ALA A 23 -27.63 8.45 9.69
N THR A 24 -26.47 8.39 10.35
CA THR A 24 -26.36 8.25 11.81
C THR A 24 -26.33 9.62 12.51
N PRO A 25 -26.81 9.74 13.76
CA PRO A 25 -26.79 11.02 14.50
C PRO A 25 -25.39 11.65 14.57
N PRO A 26 -25.30 12.99 14.56
CA PRO A 26 -24.02 13.69 14.66
C PRO A 26 -23.31 13.40 15.98
N ASN A 27 -22.08 12.90 15.88
CA ASN A 27 -21.14 12.75 16.99
C ASN A 27 -19.69 12.77 16.47
N PRO A 28 -18.68 12.98 17.33
CA PRO A 28 -17.27 12.95 16.92
C PRO A 28 -16.86 11.65 16.22
N GLN A 29 -17.37 10.49 16.67
CA GLN A 29 -17.05 9.18 16.09
C GLN A 29 -17.52 9.06 14.63
N ARG A 30 -18.62 9.71 14.26
CA ARG A 30 -19.11 9.77 12.88
C ARG A 30 -18.13 10.51 12.00
N LEU A 31 -17.64 11.67 12.44
CA LEU A 31 -16.65 12.46 11.71
C LEU A 31 -15.32 11.72 11.58
N GLU A 32 -14.87 11.04 12.63
CA GLU A 32 -13.66 10.19 12.58
C GLU A 32 -13.79 9.07 11.55
N ARG A 33 -14.95 8.42 11.48
CA ARG A 33 -15.22 7.35 10.48
C ARG A 33 -15.26 7.91 9.07
N GLN A 34 -15.89 9.07 8.86
CA GLN A 34 -15.91 9.75 7.57
C GLN A 34 -14.50 10.17 7.12
N LEU A 35 -13.72 10.77 8.03
CA LEU A 35 -12.33 11.14 7.77
C LEU A 35 -11.49 9.91 7.40
N ARG A 36 -11.60 8.82 8.17
CA ARG A 36 -10.90 7.56 7.88
C ARG A 36 -11.27 7.02 6.50
N HIS A 37 -12.54 7.09 6.12
CA HIS A 37 -13.00 6.62 4.82
C HIS A 37 -12.44 7.48 3.67
N LEU A 38 -12.50 8.81 3.81
CA LEU A 38 -11.92 9.75 2.85
C LEU A 38 -10.39 9.60 2.74
N ALA A 39 -9.69 9.36 3.85
CA ALA A 39 -8.25 9.11 3.85
C ALA A 39 -7.89 7.83 3.08
N LYS A 40 -8.65 6.74 3.27
CA LYS A 40 -8.49 5.49 2.52
C LYS A 40 -8.75 5.69 1.02
N TRP A 41 -9.86 6.35 0.68
CA TRP A 41 -10.16 6.72 -0.71
C TRP A 41 -9.01 7.49 -1.34
N ARG A 42 -8.48 8.51 -0.64
CA ARG A 42 -7.38 9.33 -1.15
C ARG A 42 -6.11 8.52 -1.37
N SER A 43 -5.75 7.64 -0.43
CA SER A 43 -4.59 6.75 -0.60
C SER A 43 -4.73 5.85 -1.83
N GLN A 44 -5.91 5.26 -2.04
CA GLN A 44 -6.18 4.41 -3.21
C GLN A 44 -6.14 5.20 -4.52
N VAL A 45 -6.64 6.44 -4.55
CA VAL A 45 -6.51 7.32 -5.73
C VAL A 45 -5.04 7.57 -6.06
N LEU A 46 -4.19 7.82 -5.06
CA LEU A 46 -2.77 8.03 -5.26
C LEU A 46 -2.08 6.75 -5.78
N ALA A 47 -2.38 5.59 -5.18
CA ALA A 47 -1.84 4.31 -5.60
C ALA A 47 -2.27 3.93 -7.04
N ASN A 48 -3.53 4.18 -7.41
CA ASN A 48 -4.04 3.94 -8.76
C ASN A 48 -3.40 4.88 -9.77
N THR A 49 -3.21 6.14 -9.42
CA THR A 49 -2.53 7.13 -10.26
C THR A 49 -1.07 6.72 -10.50
N GLN A 50 -0.37 6.31 -9.44
CA GLN A 50 0.99 5.79 -9.51
C GLN A 50 1.06 4.58 -10.44
N THR A 51 0.16 3.61 -10.25
CA THR A 51 0.12 2.36 -11.02
C THR A 51 -0.17 2.61 -12.50
N HIS A 52 -1.09 3.53 -12.82
CA HIS A 52 -1.38 3.89 -14.20
C HIS A 52 -0.18 4.56 -14.89
N ARG A 53 0.66 5.29 -14.15
CA ARG A 53 1.81 6.02 -14.72
C ARG A 53 3.07 5.19 -14.82
N MET A 54 3.33 4.32 -13.85
CA MET A 54 4.61 3.62 -13.67
C MET A 54 4.49 2.10 -13.58
N GLY A 55 3.27 1.57 -13.70
CA GLY A 55 2.99 0.14 -13.52
C GLY A 55 3.05 -0.30 -12.05
N VAL A 56 3.13 -1.61 -11.86
CA VAL A 56 3.08 -2.27 -10.54
C VAL A 56 4.46 -2.60 -9.98
N THR A 57 5.53 -2.08 -10.58
CA THR A 57 6.89 -2.36 -10.14
C THR A 57 7.30 -1.39 -9.04
N VAL A 58 7.95 -1.90 -7.99
CA VAL A 58 8.56 -1.07 -6.94
C VAL A 58 9.71 -0.26 -7.54
N GLN A 59 9.63 1.06 -7.43
CA GLN A 59 10.51 2.00 -8.14
C GLN A 59 11.87 2.20 -7.48
N ALA A 60 11.93 2.15 -6.14
CA ALA A 60 13.13 2.45 -5.37
C ALA A 60 13.23 1.62 -4.09
N GLY A 61 14.26 1.89 -3.29
CA GLY A 61 14.49 1.24 -2.01
C GLY A 61 14.95 -0.23 -2.13
N PRO A 62 14.99 -0.97 -1.01
CA PRO A 62 15.58 -2.31 -0.96
C PRO A 62 14.88 -3.33 -1.87
N PHE A 63 13.63 -3.07 -2.25
CA PHE A 63 12.90 -3.98 -3.11
C PHE A 63 12.64 -3.40 -4.50
N ALA A 64 13.43 -2.43 -4.96
CA ALA A 64 13.39 -1.94 -6.35
C ALA A 64 13.39 -3.10 -7.37
N GLY A 65 12.54 -2.98 -8.39
CA GLY A 65 12.34 -4.01 -9.42
C GLY A 65 11.40 -5.16 -9.01
N MET A 66 10.87 -5.19 -7.78
CA MET A 66 9.83 -6.15 -7.39
C MET A 66 8.52 -5.84 -8.11
N SER A 67 7.89 -6.84 -8.72
CA SER A 67 6.48 -6.72 -9.12
C SER A 67 5.59 -6.79 -7.87
N TYR A 68 4.78 -5.76 -7.64
CA TYR A 68 3.88 -5.64 -6.50
C TYR A 68 2.46 -5.31 -7.00
N SER A 69 1.79 -6.33 -7.56
CA SER A 69 0.46 -6.21 -8.17
C SER A 69 -0.70 -6.26 -7.18
N VAL A 70 -0.44 -6.60 -5.92
CA VAL A 70 -1.48 -6.74 -4.88
C VAL A 70 -2.06 -5.39 -4.47
N GLU A 71 -3.37 -5.39 -4.21
CA GLU A 71 -4.05 -4.27 -3.55
C GLU A 71 -3.69 -4.26 -2.07
N SER A 72 -3.61 -3.08 -1.45
CA SER A 72 -3.38 -2.97 0.01
C SER A 72 -4.63 -2.47 0.72
N ALA A 73 -5.02 -3.18 1.78
CA ALA A 73 -6.21 -2.82 2.56
C ALA A 73 -5.96 -1.66 3.54
N ASP A 74 -4.68 -1.40 3.83
CA ASP A 74 -4.18 -0.44 4.81
C ASP A 74 -3.88 0.96 4.23
N GLY A 75 -3.91 1.12 2.91
CA GLY A 75 -3.51 2.37 2.25
C GLY A 75 -1.99 2.56 2.12
N GLY A 76 -1.18 1.52 2.36
CA GLY A 76 0.26 1.50 2.19
C GLY A 76 0.77 1.20 0.77
N ARG A 77 -0.12 0.97 -0.21
CA ARG A 77 0.30 0.58 -1.57
C ARG A 77 1.16 1.62 -2.28
N ALA A 78 0.79 2.91 -2.21
CA ALA A 78 1.54 3.98 -2.88
C ALA A 78 3.00 4.09 -2.38
N PRO A 79 3.27 4.18 -1.05
CA PRO A 79 4.66 4.21 -0.57
C PRO A 79 5.42 2.91 -0.86
N ARG A 80 4.76 1.74 -0.87
CA ARG A 80 5.38 0.45 -1.26
C ARG A 80 5.84 0.47 -2.72
N LEU A 81 4.97 0.91 -3.64
CA LEU A 81 5.30 1.05 -5.07
C LEU A 81 6.36 2.11 -5.33
N LEU A 82 6.32 3.25 -4.63
CA LEU A 82 7.36 4.27 -4.72
C LEU A 82 8.70 3.78 -4.14
N GLY A 83 8.71 2.73 -3.33
CA GLY A 83 9.91 2.24 -2.68
C GLY A 83 10.34 3.07 -1.47
N VAL A 84 9.39 3.79 -0.85
CA VAL A 84 9.63 4.67 0.31
C VAL A 84 8.88 4.20 1.56
N TYR A 85 8.24 3.04 1.50
CA TYR A 85 7.61 2.41 2.65
C TYR A 85 8.67 2.18 3.74
N GLU A 86 8.39 2.71 4.94
CA GLU A 86 9.27 2.64 6.11
C GLU A 86 10.73 2.99 5.79
N ALA A 87 10.96 4.09 5.07
CA ALA A 87 12.29 4.48 4.56
C ALA A 87 13.41 4.52 5.62
N SER A 88 13.08 4.84 6.87
CA SER A 88 14.04 4.80 7.97
C SER A 88 14.60 3.40 8.25
N LEU A 89 13.89 2.34 7.88
CA LEU A 89 14.31 0.95 8.05
C LEU A 89 15.17 0.45 6.89
N HIS A 90 15.27 1.17 5.76
CA HIS A 90 16.01 0.69 4.58
C HIS A 90 17.45 0.25 4.88
N PRO A 91 18.26 0.97 5.70
CA PRO A 91 19.60 0.52 6.06
C PRO A 91 19.61 -0.81 6.83
N VAL A 92 18.64 -1.02 7.71
CA VAL A 92 18.49 -2.27 8.48
C VAL A 92 18.09 -3.43 7.56
N ILE A 93 17.16 -3.18 6.63
CA ILE A 93 16.73 -4.17 5.65
C ILE A 93 17.89 -4.57 4.73
N GLU A 94 18.70 -3.62 4.27
CA GLU A 94 19.91 -3.93 3.47
C GLU A 94 20.94 -4.73 4.29
N ALA A 95 21.11 -4.45 5.58
CA ALA A 95 21.98 -5.25 6.44
C ALA A 95 21.47 -6.70 6.62
N ILE A 96 20.15 -6.89 6.73
CA ILE A 96 19.53 -8.22 6.77
C ILE A 96 19.77 -8.96 5.45
N ILE A 97 19.57 -8.29 4.31
CA ILE A 97 19.81 -8.85 2.98
C ILE A 97 21.27 -9.27 2.82
N ALA A 98 22.21 -8.39 3.18
CA ALA A 98 23.65 -8.65 3.06
C ALA A 98 24.10 -9.82 3.95
N ARG A 99 23.45 -9.99 5.10
CA ARG A 99 23.75 -11.11 6.01
C ARG A 99 23.29 -12.47 5.47
N ALA A 100 22.32 -12.50 4.55
CA ALA A 100 21.85 -13.71 3.87
C ALA A 100 21.54 -14.87 4.85
N TYR A 101 20.67 -14.61 5.83
CA TYR A 101 20.22 -15.63 6.77
C TYR A 101 19.66 -16.86 6.04
N SER A 102 19.91 -18.07 6.53
CA SER A 102 19.36 -19.29 5.91
C SER A 102 17.83 -19.39 6.02
N GLN A 103 17.25 -18.77 7.05
CA GLN A 103 15.81 -18.70 7.27
C GLN A 103 15.38 -17.31 7.76
N VAL A 104 14.22 -16.86 7.30
CA VAL A 104 13.52 -15.65 7.77
C VAL A 104 12.05 -15.99 8.02
N LEU A 105 11.50 -15.49 9.13
CA LEU A 105 10.08 -15.56 9.46
C LEU A 105 9.51 -14.14 9.49
N ASP A 106 8.66 -13.81 8.52
CA ASP A 106 7.98 -12.52 8.38
C ASP A 106 6.63 -12.55 9.12
N ILE A 107 6.63 -12.16 10.39
CA ILE A 107 5.42 -12.19 11.22
C ILE A 107 4.53 -10.99 10.88
N GLY A 108 3.28 -11.28 10.50
CA GLY A 108 2.34 -10.23 10.10
C GLY A 108 2.68 -9.68 8.71
N CYS A 109 3.06 -10.57 7.78
CA CYS A 109 3.53 -10.27 6.44
C CYS A 109 2.57 -9.44 5.57
N ALA A 110 1.32 -9.26 6.00
CA ALA A 110 0.25 -8.55 5.29
C ALA A 110 0.18 -9.00 3.82
N GLU A 111 0.34 -8.08 2.86
CA GLU A 111 0.31 -8.40 1.43
C GLU A 111 1.68 -8.84 0.86
N GLY A 112 2.63 -9.20 1.72
CA GLY A 112 3.87 -9.88 1.35
C GLY A 112 5.01 -8.96 0.90
N TYR A 113 4.96 -7.66 1.17
CA TYR A 113 5.99 -6.71 0.73
C TYR A 113 7.40 -7.10 1.19
N TYR A 114 7.56 -7.43 2.48
CA TYR A 114 8.83 -7.88 3.04
C TYR A 114 9.15 -9.32 2.66
N ALA A 115 8.23 -10.26 2.87
CA ALA A 115 8.43 -11.67 2.52
C ALA A 115 8.91 -11.87 1.07
N VAL A 116 8.18 -11.32 0.08
CA VAL A 116 8.53 -11.45 -1.35
C VAL A 116 9.80 -10.66 -1.67
N GLY A 117 9.96 -9.47 -1.08
CA GLY A 117 11.13 -8.63 -1.24
C GLY A 117 12.42 -9.33 -0.81
N LEU A 118 12.40 -9.93 0.37
CA LEU A 118 13.50 -10.66 0.98
C LEU A 118 13.78 -11.96 0.22
N ALA A 119 12.76 -12.75 -0.13
CA ALA A 119 12.94 -13.98 -0.92
C ALA A 119 13.61 -13.70 -2.27
N ARG A 120 13.28 -12.57 -2.93
CA ARG A 120 13.93 -12.17 -4.19
C ARG A 120 15.38 -11.72 -3.99
N ARG A 121 15.64 -10.93 -2.94
CA ARG A 121 16.98 -10.37 -2.66
C ARG A 121 17.94 -11.41 -2.07
N MET A 122 17.42 -12.48 -1.47
CA MET A 122 18.18 -13.57 -0.86
C MET A 122 17.71 -14.95 -1.36
N PRO A 123 18.08 -15.36 -2.59
CA PRO A 123 17.52 -16.56 -3.24
C PRO A 123 17.87 -17.89 -2.55
N GLY A 124 18.88 -17.92 -1.67
CA GLY A 124 19.23 -19.09 -0.84
C GLY A 124 18.50 -19.16 0.50
N THR A 125 17.71 -18.14 0.84
CA THR A 125 16.99 -18.05 2.11
C THR A 125 15.61 -18.68 1.98
N THR A 126 15.22 -19.50 2.95
CA THR A 126 13.82 -19.91 3.09
C THR A 126 13.05 -18.83 3.86
N VAL A 127 12.05 -18.23 3.23
CA VAL A 127 11.21 -17.18 3.84
C VAL A 127 9.82 -17.74 4.14
N HIS A 128 9.40 -17.64 5.40
CA HIS A 128 8.07 -18.00 5.89
C HIS A 128 7.26 -16.72 6.14
N ALA A 129 5.98 -16.73 5.78
CA ALA A 129 5.07 -15.58 5.85
C ALA A 129 3.73 -16.01 6.47
#